data_AF-A0A7Y2B5T9-F1
#
_entry.id   AF-A0A7Y2B5T9-F1
#
_cell.length_a   1.000
_cell.length_b   1.000
_cell.length_c   1.000
_cell.angle_alpha   90.00
_cell.angle_beta   90.00
_cell.angle_gamma   90.00
#
_symmetry.space_group_name_H-M   'P 1'
#
loop_
_entity.id
_entity.type
_entity.pdbx_description
1 polymer ?
#
loop_
_entity_poly.entity_id
_entity_poly.type
_entity_poly.pdbx_seq_one_letter_code
_entity_poly.pdbx_strand_id
1 'polypeptide(L)'
;GPLRYVFVTPQSHRIHHSTREEHLDKNFGVIFSFWDRLFRTQVEDADTYPKTGILDETFPHENTARGFALLTTPIVQHLYPFRAIWRDWRARRKGTTDRGPQGTP
;
A
#
# COMPACT_ATOMS: atom_id res chain seq x y z
N GLY A 1 -12.54 -5.96 -23.54
CA GLY A 1 -13.83 -5.84 -24.25
C GLY A 1 -14.67 -4.67 -23.73
N PRO A 2 -15.89 -4.44 -24.26
CA PRO A 2 -16.73 -3.28 -23.92
C PRO A 2 -17.28 -3.29 -22.49
N LEU A 3 -17.35 -4.44 -21.83
CA LEU A 3 -17.80 -4.52 -20.42
C LEU A 3 -16.93 -3.70 -19.45
N ARG A 4 -15.66 -3.40 -19.81
CA ARG A 4 -14.75 -2.60 -18.98
C ARG A 4 -15.20 -1.16 -18.72
N TYR A 5 -16.19 -0.68 -19.49
CA TYR A 5 -16.75 0.66 -19.32
C TYR A 5 -17.76 0.72 -18.17
N VAL A 6 -18.32 -0.43 -17.80
CA VAL A 6 -19.33 -0.53 -16.75
C VAL A 6 -18.78 -1.26 -15.54
N PHE A 7 -18.04 -2.36 -15.76
CA PHE A 7 -17.53 -3.23 -14.71
C PHE A 7 -16.01 -3.12 -14.54
N VAL A 8 -15.57 -3.28 -13.30
CA VAL A 8 -14.16 -3.40 -12.93
C VAL A 8 -13.61 -4.72 -13.46
N THR A 9 -12.49 -4.65 -14.16
CA THR A 9 -11.80 -5.83 -14.68
C THR A 9 -10.77 -6.32 -13.66
N PRO A 10 -10.37 -7.61 -13.69
CA PRO A 10 -9.28 -8.11 -12.85
C PRO A 10 -7.98 -7.29 -13.01
N GLN A 11 -7.74 -6.78 -14.22
CA GLN A 11 -6.60 -5.93 -14.51
C GLN A 11 -6.72 -4.55 -13.85
N SER A 12 -7.90 -3.92 -13.89
CA SER A 12 -8.16 -2.65 -13.21
C SER A 12 -7.96 -2.76 -11.70
N HIS A 13 -8.41 -3.87 -11.11
CA HIS A 13 -8.22 -4.18 -9.69
C HIS A 13 -6.76 -4.47 -9.34
N ARG A 14 -5.99 -5.11 -10.25
CA ARG A 14 -4.55 -5.31 -10.08
C ARG A 14 -3.78 -3.99 -10.04
N ILE A 15 -4.12 -3.05 -10.93
CA ILE A 15 -3.52 -1.72 -10.98
C ILE A 15 -3.80 -0.96 -9.68
N HIS A 16 -5.01 -1.07 -9.12
CA HIS A 16 -5.32 -0.48 -7.80
C HIS A 16 -4.38 -0.98 -6.69
N HIS A 17 -3.98 -2.26 -6.73
CA HIS A 17 -3.02 -2.85 -5.79
C HIS A 17 -1.54 -2.66 -6.20
N SER A 18 -1.27 -1.88 -7.24
CA SER A 18 0.09 -1.63 -7.71
C SER A 18 0.87 -0.74 -6.75
N THR A 19 2.16 -1.02 -6.61
CA THR A 19 3.09 -0.19 -5.85
C THR A 19 3.72 0.95 -6.67
N ARG A 20 3.31 1.13 -7.92
CA ARG A 20 3.84 2.22 -8.76
C ARG A 20 3.20 3.55 -8.37
N GLU A 21 4.01 4.61 -8.38
CA GLU A 21 3.57 5.97 -8.04
C GLU A 21 2.42 6.45 -8.95
N GLU A 22 2.46 6.12 -10.23
CA GLU A 22 1.44 6.47 -11.23
C GLU A 22 0.07 5.81 -10.99
N HIS A 23 0.03 4.74 -10.20
CA HIS A 23 -1.17 3.98 -9.87
C HIS A 23 -1.74 4.29 -8.47
N LEU A 24 -1.05 5.13 -7.70
CA LEU A 24 -1.55 5.56 -6.39
C LEU A 24 -2.83 6.37 -6.57
N ASP A 25 -3.81 6.11 -5.70
CA ASP A 25 -5.10 6.78 -5.71
C ASP A 25 -5.85 6.67 -7.06
N LYS A 26 -5.78 5.49 -7.69
CA LYS A 26 -6.46 5.14 -8.94
C LYS A 26 -7.33 3.89 -8.81
N ASN A 27 -8.30 3.75 -9.73
CA ASN A 27 -9.15 2.57 -9.89
C ASN A 27 -9.83 2.11 -8.58
N PHE A 28 -10.56 3.01 -7.93
CA PHE A 28 -11.23 2.77 -6.65
C PHE A 28 -12.50 1.91 -6.75
N GLY A 29 -13.07 1.80 -7.94
CA GLY A 29 -14.25 1.00 -8.20
C GLY A 29 -14.02 -0.46 -7.80
N VAL A 30 -14.94 -1.01 -7.01
CA VAL A 30 -14.93 -2.44 -6.63
C VAL A 30 -15.75 -3.28 -7.61
N ILE A 31 -16.91 -2.76 -8.03
CA ILE A 31 -17.84 -3.44 -8.94
C ILE A 31 -17.97 -2.65 -10.25
N PHE A 32 -18.18 -1.34 -10.14
CA PHE A 32 -18.46 -0.48 -11.29
C PHE A 32 -17.28 0.46 -11.59
N SER A 33 -16.70 0.34 -12.79
CA SER A 33 -15.57 1.16 -13.25
C SER A 33 -16.00 2.53 -13.77
N PHE A 34 -17.31 2.74 -14.01
CA PHE A 34 -17.78 4.03 -14.49
C PHE A 34 -17.58 5.14 -13.44
N TRP A 35 -17.57 4.82 -12.14
CA TRP A 35 -17.26 5.78 -11.09
C TRP A 35 -15.86 6.36 -11.28
N ASP A 36 -14.87 5.52 -11.57
CA ASP A 36 -13.51 5.97 -11.82
C ASP A 36 -13.38 6.82 -13.08
N ARG A 37 -14.23 6.59 -14.08
CA ARG A 37 -14.30 7.44 -15.28
C ARG A 37 -14.92 8.79 -14.97
N LEU A 38 -15.99 8.80 -14.17
CA LEU A 38 -16.69 10.01 -13.76
C LEU A 38 -15.77 10.93 -12.95
N PHE A 39 -14.97 10.36 -12.05
CA PHE A 39 -14.05 11.10 -11.19
C PHE A 39 -12.61 11.19 -11.74
N ARG A 40 -12.37 10.69 -12.96
CA ARG A 40 -11.05 10.69 -13.63
C ARG A 40 -9.93 10.02 -12.81
N THR A 41 -10.28 8.97 -12.09
CA THR A 41 -9.36 8.09 -11.36
C THR A 41 -9.06 6.80 -12.11
N GLN A 42 -9.68 6.59 -13.29
CA GLN A 42 -9.46 5.41 -14.12
C GLN A 42 -8.09 5.43 -14.82
N VAL A 43 -7.32 4.36 -14.62
CA VAL A 43 -6.12 4.00 -15.38
C VAL A 43 -6.41 2.75 -16.19
N GLU A 44 -6.31 2.85 -17.51
CA GLU A 44 -6.53 1.75 -18.46
C GLU A 44 -5.19 1.16 -18.92
N ASP A 45 -4.53 0.41 -18.05
CA ASP A 45 -3.29 -0.30 -18.38
C ASP A 45 -3.56 -1.80 -18.58
N ALA A 46 -3.96 -2.16 -19.80
CA ALA A 46 -4.32 -3.56 -20.11
C ALA A 46 -3.12 -4.51 -20.10
N ASP A 47 -1.93 -4.00 -20.42
CA ASP A 47 -0.74 -4.81 -20.76
C ASP A 47 0.40 -4.69 -19.75
N THR A 48 0.18 -4.03 -18.61
CA THR A 48 1.22 -3.90 -17.57
C THR A 48 0.96 -4.84 -16.39
N TYR A 49 2.01 -5.49 -15.91
CA TYR A 49 1.97 -6.36 -14.73
C TYR A 49 2.89 -5.79 -13.65
N PRO A 50 2.49 -4.65 -13.03
CA PRO A 50 3.34 -4.02 -12.03
C PRO A 50 3.41 -4.88 -10.76
N LYS A 51 4.48 -4.69 -9.99
CA LYS A 51 4.59 -5.28 -8.65
C LYS A 51 3.39 -4.80 -7.80
N THR A 52 2.78 -5.74 -7.09
CA THR A 52 1.66 -5.50 -6.19
C THR A 52 2.05 -5.82 -4.76
N GLY A 53 1.31 -5.26 -3.80
CA GLY A 53 1.50 -5.55 -2.37
C GLY A 53 1.68 -4.30 -1.52
N ILE A 54 2.21 -4.50 -0.32
CA ILE A 54 2.47 -3.42 0.64
C ILE A 54 3.83 -2.80 0.29
N LEU A 55 3.90 -1.46 0.28
CA LEU A 55 5.13 -0.71 0.02
C LEU A 55 6.21 -0.86 1.11
N ASP A 56 5.88 -1.55 2.20
CA ASP A 56 6.74 -1.71 3.36
C ASP A 56 7.71 -2.89 3.16
N GLU A 57 8.94 -2.58 2.76
CA GLU A 57 10.02 -3.56 2.62
C GLU A 57 10.39 -4.26 3.94
N THR A 58 9.98 -3.71 5.09
CA THR A 58 10.24 -4.31 6.40
C THR A 58 9.16 -5.29 6.86
N PHE A 59 8.13 -5.52 6.03
CA PHE A 59 7.11 -6.52 6.30
C PHE A 59 7.70 -7.95 6.23
N PRO A 60 7.50 -8.79 7.26
CA PRO A 60 8.05 -10.14 7.29
C PRO A 60 7.32 -11.05 6.30
N HIS A 61 8.05 -11.55 5.30
CA HIS A 61 7.55 -12.51 4.31
C HIS A 61 8.01 -13.95 4.62
N GLU A 62 7.13 -14.93 4.43
CA GLU A 62 7.43 -16.36 4.64
C GLU A 62 8.42 -16.98 3.64
N ASN A 63 8.89 -16.22 2.64
CA ASN A 63 9.86 -16.67 1.63
C ASN A 63 11.32 -16.77 2.16
N THR A 64 11.55 -16.48 3.44
CA THR A 64 12.87 -16.61 4.05
C THR A 64 13.15 -18.08 4.40
N ALA A 65 14.02 -18.75 3.64
CA ALA A 65 14.42 -20.16 3.81
C ALA A 65 15.25 -20.46 5.08
N ARG A 66 14.87 -19.88 6.22
CA ARG A 66 15.43 -20.21 7.54
C ARG A 66 14.46 -21.18 8.20
N GLY A 67 14.89 -22.40 8.52
CA GLY A 67 14.00 -23.52 8.89
C GLY A 67 12.92 -23.23 9.95
N PHE A 68 13.22 -22.38 10.94
CA PHE A 68 12.26 -21.95 11.97
C PHE A 68 11.40 -20.73 11.61
N ALA A 69 11.70 -20.05 10.50
CA ALA A 69 10.99 -18.85 10.05
C ALA A 69 9.52 -19.18 9.71
N LEU A 70 9.23 -20.33 9.10
CA LEU A 70 7.85 -20.70 8.77
C LEU A 70 6.93 -20.82 10.00
N LEU A 71 7.47 -21.17 11.16
CA LEU A 71 6.70 -21.29 12.41
C LEU A 71 6.58 -19.95 13.17
N THR A 72 7.48 -19.01 12.90
CA THR A 72 7.56 -17.73 13.63
C THR A 72 7.02 -16.55 12.84
N THR A 73 7.11 -16.58 11.51
CA THR A 73 6.65 -15.52 10.61
C THR A 73 5.18 -15.16 10.82
N PRO A 74 4.22 -16.09 10.97
CA PRO A 74 2.82 -15.72 11.22
C PRO A 74 2.66 -14.90 12.51
N ILE A 75 3.34 -15.29 13.58
CA ILE A 75 3.30 -14.58 14.88
C ILE A 75 3.88 -13.17 14.71
N VAL A 76 5.01 -13.05 14.02
CA VAL A 76 5.65 -11.75 13.78
C VAL A 76 4.78 -10.86 12.87
N GLN A 77 4.11 -11.42 11.85
CA GLN A 77 3.15 -10.71 11.00
C GLN A 77 1.98 -10.13 11.80
N HIS A 78 1.40 -10.90 12.73
CA HIS A 78 0.30 -10.42 13.58
C HIS A 78 0.73 -9.34 14.58
N LEU A 79 1.97 -9.41 15.06
CA LEU A 79 2.54 -8.40 15.97
C LEU A 79 3.15 -7.19 15.24
N TYR A 80 3.33 -7.29 13.92
CA TYR A 80 3.95 -6.26 13.08
C TYR A 80 3.31 -4.87 13.21
N PRO A 81 1.97 -4.69 13.09
CA PRO A 81 1.37 -3.35 13.16
C PRO A 81 1.64 -2.66 14.50
N PHE A 82 1.61 -3.41 15.60
CA PHE A 82 1.90 -2.88 16.93
C PHE A 82 3.38 -2.47 17.08
N ARG A 83 4.29 -3.28 16.52
CA ARG A 83 5.73 -2.98 16.51
C ARG A 83 6.03 -1.73 15.66
N ALA A 84 5.37 -1.59 14.51
CA ALA A 84 5.50 -0.43 13.63
C ALA A 84 5.01 0.85 14.33
N ILE A 85 3.81 0.83 14.92
CA ILE A 85 3.26 1.95 15.70
C ILE A 85 4.20 2.35 16.84
N TRP A 86 4.74 1.37 17.60
CA TRP A 86 5.66 1.63 18.69
C TRP A 86 7.00 2.23 18.23
N ARG A 87 7.53 1.78 17.08
CA ARG A 87 8.73 2.34 16.46
C ARG A 87 8.51 3.81 16.11
N ASP A 88 7.40 4.10 15.42
CA ASP A 88 7.07 5.44 14.95
C ASP A 88 6.80 6.39 16.12
N TRP A 89 6.07 5.93 17.14
CA TRP A 89 5.83 6.69 18.37
C TRP A 89 7.13 7.03 19.11
N ARG A 90 8.06 6.08 19.25
CA ARG A 90 9.38 6.35 19.86
C ARG A 90 10.21 7.32 19.03
N ALA A 91 10.18 7.23 17.70
CA ALA A 91 10.88 8.16 16.82
C ALA A 91 10.34 9.59 16.98
N ARG A 92 9.01 9.76 17.00
CA ARG A 92 8.34 11.06 17.24
C ARG A 92 8.68 11.66 18.60
N ARG A 93 8.76 10.83 19.65
CA ARG A 93 9.16 11.27 21.00
C ARG A 93 10.61 11.75 21.06
N LYS A 94 11.53 11.08 20.37
CA LYS A 94 12.94 11.48 20.31
C LYS A 94 13.17 12.75 19.48
N GLY A 95 12.36 12.96 18.44
CA GLY A 95 12.40 14.16 17.58
C GLY A 95 11.73 15.42 18.15
N THR A 96 11.04 15.33 19.30
CA THR A 96 10.40 16.49 19.97
C THR A 96 11.37 17.29 20.85
N THR A 97 12.63 16.86 20.98
CA THR A 97 13.59 17.48 21.89
C THR A 97 14.42 18.63 21.28
N ASP A 98 14.20 19.05 20.03
CA ASP A 98 15.11 20.01 19.36
C ASP A 98 14.47 21.10 18.47
N ARG A 99 13.32 21.64 18.87
CA ARG A 99 12.88 22.96 18.36
C ARG A 99 12.42 23.84 19.51
N GLY A 100 13.36 24.65 20.01
CA GLY A 100 13.02 25.86 20.75
C GLY A 100 12.18 26.82 19.87
N PRO A 101 11.46 27.76 20.48
CA PRO A 101 10.55 28.65 19.75
C PRO A 101 11.38 29.60 18.89
N GLN A 102 11.39 29.41 17.57
CA GLN A 102 11.81 30.45 16.65
C GLN A 102 10.58 31.31 16.33
N GLY A 103 10.69 32.58 16.72
CA GLY A 103 9.63 33.57 16.66
C GLY A 103 9.13 33.85 15.25
N THR A 104 7.86 34.27 15.23
CA THR A 104 7.23 35.05 14.18
C THR A 104 7.95 36.39 13.99
N PRO A 105 8.13 36.86 12.75
CA PRO A 105 7.79 38.22 12.39
C PRO A 105 6.29 38.34 12.10
#